data_AF-A0A935YYG6-F1
#
_entry.id   AF-A0A935YYG6-F1
#
_cell.length_a   1.000
_cell.length_b   1.000
_cell.length_c   1.000
_cell.angle_alpha   90.00
_cell.angle_beta   90.00
_cell.angle_gamma   90.00
#
_symmetry.space_group_name_H-M   'P 1'
#
loop_
_entity.id
_entity.type
_entity.pdbx_description
1 polymer ?
#
loop_
_entity_poly.entity_id
_entity_poly.type
_entity_poly.pdbx_seq_one_letter_code
_entity_poly.pdbx_strand_id
1 'polypeptide(L)'
;MKRYIKISILLLFTLILFSLIYIASVCLPNVSGLDQVIQHAEPENRLDSVGVRDFIELANEGSSTEGQIARWLLLKSMFDRKYSNFSFQVQTLVLSWYLKIQYSEAEVFTLYASLFSHNDIVGLNNFSLSQFKKPVSQLSDVETAELAVYLKSPNYFIKHSKRMVNLRDHILDQYNKNKLQDTQQKL
;
A
#
# COMPACT_ATOMS: atom_id res chain seq x y z
N MET A 1 -41.45 -4.78 -27.19
CA MET A 1 -40.91 -4.61 -25.81
C MET A 1 -40.22 -5.85 -25.24
N LYS A 2 -40.88 -7.03 -25.12
CA LYS A 2 -40.28 -8.22 -24.48
C LYS A 2 -38.96 -8.73 -25.11
N ARG A 3 -38.77 -8.57 -26.42
CA ARG A 3 -37.50 -8.92 -27.10
C ARG A 3 -36.34 -8.00 -26.73
N TYR A 4 -36.57 -6.69 -26.66
CA TYR A 4 -35.53 -5.72 -26.30
C TYR A 4 -35.06 -5.90 -24.86
N ILE A 5 -35.96 -6.19 -23.92
CA ILE A 5 -35.60 -6.48 -22.52
C ILE A 5 -34.67 -7.71 -22.43
N LYS A 6 -34.96 -8.80 -23.15
CA LYS A 6 -34.10 -9.99 -23.16
C LYS A 6 -32.71 -9.70 -23.74
N ILE A 7 -32.64 -8.91 -24.81
CA ILE A 7 -31.37 -8.50 -25.43
C ILE A 7 -30.57 -7.61 -24.48
N SER A 8 -31.20 -6.64 -23.83
CA SER A 8 -30.55 -5.77 -22.85
C SER A 8 -30.01 -6.55 -21.64
N ILE A 9 -30.78 -7.51 -21.12
CA ILE A 9 -30.33 -8.38 -20.02
C ILE A 9 -29.13 -9.23 -20.45
N LEU A 10 -29.18 -9.80 -21.66
CA LEU A 10 -28.09 -10.61 -22.20
C LEU A 10 -26.80 -9.79 -22.35
N LEU A 11 -26.88 -8.58 -22.91
CA LEU A 11 -25.74 -7.69 -23.08
C LEU A 11 -25.12 -7.30 -21.72
N LEU A 12 -25.97 -6.96 -20.74
CA LEU A 12 -25.51 -6.61 -19.40
C LEU A 12 -24.83 -7.80 -18.72
N PHE A 13 -25.39 -9.01 -18.85
CA PHE A 13 -24.78 -10.23 -18.31
C PHE A 13 -23.43 -10.54 -18.95
N THR A 14 -23.31 -10.40 -20.29
CA THR A 14 -22.03 -10.62 -20.98
C THR A 14 -20.95 -9.62 -20.56
N LEU A 15 -21.34 -8.37 -20.33
CA LEU A 15 -20.40 -7.33 -19.89
C LEU A 15 -19.88 -7.62 -18.47
N ILE A 16 -20.77 -8.01 -17.55
CA ILE A 16 -20.40 -8.43 -16.20
C ILE A 16 -19.46 -9.65 -16.25
N LEU A 17 -19.81 -10.66 -17.05
CA LEU A 17 -19.00 -11.88 -17.15
C LEU A 17 -17.59 -11.58 -17.69
N PHE A 18 -17.49 -10.72 -18.72
CA PHE A 18 -16.20 -10.32 -19.27
C PHE A 18 -15.36 -9.55 -18.24
N SER A 19 -15.98 -8.65 -17.47
CA SER A 19 -15.31 -7.95 -16.36
C SER A 19 -14.82 -8.93 -15.29
N LEU A 20 -15.62 -9.92 -14.90
CA LEU A 20 -15.21 -10.94 -13.91
C LEU A 20 -14.05 -11.79 -14.42
N ILE A 21 -14.08 -12.22 -15.69
CA ILE A 21 -12.99 -12.98 -16.31
C ILE A 21 -11.71 -12.13 -16.34
N TYR A 22 -11.82 -10.84 -16.67
CA TYR A 22 -10.69 -9.93 -16.67
C TYR A 22 -10.09 -9.75 -15.28
N ILE A 23 -10.92 -9.50 -14.27
CA ILE A 23 -10.49 -9.41 -12.86
C ILE A 23 -9.83 -10.72 -12.43
N ALA A 24 -10.42 -11.87 -12.70
CA ALA A 24 -9.84 -13.17 -12.36
C ALA A 24 -8.46 -13.36 -13.03
N SER A 25 -8.32 -12.98 -14.30
CA SER A 25 -7.09 -13.15 -15.07
C SER A 25 -5.97 -12.19 -14.64
N VAL A 26 -6.31 -10.98 -14.19
CA VAL A 26 -5.34 -9.96 -13.77
C VAL A 26 -5.05 -10.05 -12.27
N CYS A 27 -6.07 -10.16 -11.41
CA CYS A 27 -5.91 -10.11 -9.97
C CYS A 27 -5.39 -11.42 -9.40
N LEU A 28 -6.01 -12.57 -9.72
CA LEU A 28 -5.70 -13.85 -9.05
C LEU A 28 -4.21 -14.20 -9.08
N PRO A 29 -3.48 -14.08 -10.22
CA PRO A 29 -2.05 -14.41 -10.24
C PRO A 29 -1.19 -13.49 -9.38
N ASN A 30 -1.64 -12.24 -9.17
CA ASN A 30 -0.89 -11.22 -8.44
C ASN A 30 -1.22 -11.21 -6.94
N VAL A 31 -2.38 -11.74 -6.56
CA VAL A 31 -2.85 -11.77 -5.16
C VAL A 31 -2.79 -13.16 -4.52
N SER A 32 -2.54 -14.20 -5.32
CA SER A 32 -2.35 -15.56 -4.80
C SER A 32 -1.15 -15.57 -3.84
N GLY A 33 -1.43 -15.76 -2.55
CA GLY A 33 -0.42 -15.79 -1.50
C GLY A 33 -0.42 -14.58 -0.56
N LEU A 34 -1.21 -13.53 -0.83
CA LEU A 34 -1.32 -12.39 0.11
C LEU A 34 -1.88 -12.82 1.48
N ASP A 35 -2.85 -13.74 1.50
CA ASP A 35 -3.35 -14.33 2.75
C ASP A 35 -2.22 -15.00 3.55
N GLN A 36 -1.29 -15.67 2.87
CA GLN A 36 -0.14 -16.30 3.52
C GLN A 36 0.82 -15.25 4.07
N VAL A 37 1.03 -14.14 3.35
CA VAL A 37 1.84 -13.01 3.84
C VAL A 37 1.24 -12.43 5.11
N ILE A 38 -0.09 -12.24 5.15
CA ILE A 38 -0.79 -11.74 6.34
C ILE A 38 -0.67 -12.73 7.51
N GLN A 39 -0.95 -14.02 7.26
CA GLN A 39 -0.92 -15.06 8.29
C GLN A 39 0.48 -15.24 8.92
N HIS A 40 1.53 -15.10 8.11
CA HIS A 40 2.92 -15.26 8.56
C HIS A 40 3.61 -13.91 8.84
N ALA A 41 2.88 -12.80 8.83
CA ALA A 41 3.45 -11.49 9.11
C ALA A 41 3.99 -11.45 10.55
N GLU A 42 5.26 -11.04 10.68
CA GLU A 42 5.87 -10.73 11.96
C GLU A 42 5.01 -9.73 12.74
N PRO A 43 4.90 -9.82 14.07
CA PRO A 43 4.07 -8.90 14.86
C PRO A 43 4.38 -7.42 14.60
N GLU A 44 5.66 -7.09 14.43
CA GLU A 44 6.12 -5.73 14.13
C GLU A 44 5.65 -5.20 12.76
N ASN A 45 5.37 -6.09 11.79
CA ASN A 45 4.86 -5.71 10.47
C ASN A 45 3.32 -5.63 10.42
N ARG A 46 2.61 -6.06 11.46
CA ARG A 46 1.14 -5.88 11.54
C ARG A 46 0.75 -4.42 11.79
N LEU A 47 1.72 -3.62 12.24
CA LEU A 47 1.59 -2.19 12.51
C LEU A 47 0.40 -1.91 13.44
N ASP A 48 0.17 -2.77 14.43
CA ASP A 48 -1.01 -2.66 15.33
C ASP A 48 -0.96 -1.40 16.21
N SER A 49 0.21 -0.76 16.32
CA SER A 49 0.36 0.55 16.96
C SER A 49 -0.07 1.68 16.02
N VAL A 50 -1.04 2.48 16.49
CA VAL A 50 -1.65 3.59 15.74
C VAL A 50 -0.60 4.57 15.19
N GLY A 51 0.46 4.85 15.96
CA GLY A 51 1.46 5.86 15.59
C GLY A 51 2.13 5.63 14.24
N VAL A 52 2.57 4.40 13.92
CA VAL A 52 3.29 4.13 12.65
C VAL A 52 2.35 4.25 11.44
N ARG A 53 1.08 3.87 11.60
CA ARG A 53 0.07 4.01 10.54
C ARG A 53 -0.15 5.47 10.19
N ASP A 54 -0.31 6.33 11.19
CA ASP A 54 -0.50 7.78 10.99
C ASP A 54 0.66 8.40 10.19
N PHE A 55 1.91 8.04 10.53
CA PHE A 55 3.08 8.50 9.79
C PHE A 55 3.09 8.02 8.33
N ILE A 56 2.70 6.77 8.09
CA ILE A 56 2.61 6.21 6.73
C ILE A 56 1.52 6.90 5.92
N GLU A 57 0.36 7.16 6.50
CA GLU A 57 -0.74 7.85 5.83
C GLU A 57 -0.33 9.27 5.43
N LEU A 58 0.26 10.02 6.36
CA LEU A 58 0.80 11.35 6.10
C LEU A 58 1.90 11.32 5.04
N ALA A 59 2.80 10.33 5.09
CA ALA A 59 3.82 10.17 4.04
C ALA A 59 3.18 9.90 2.68
N ASN A 60 2.08 9.16 2.65
CA ASN A 60 1.38 8.74 1.44
C ASN A 60 0.32 9.74 0.96
N GLU A 61 0.23 10.94 1.54
CA GLU A 61 -0.73 11.97 1.12
C GLU A 61 -0.76 12.12 -0.42
N GLY A 62 -1.97 12.00 -0.98
CA GLY A 62 -2.20 12.00 -2.43
C GLY A 62 -2.06 10.64 -3.14
N SER A 63 -1.80 9.56 -2.40
CA SER A 63 -1.75 8.18 -2.92
C SER A 63 -2.36 7.19 -1.92
N SER A 64 -3.00 6.12 -2.41
CA SER A 64 -3.53 5.08 -1.53
C SER A 64 -2.50 3.97 -1.31
N THR A 65 -2.49 3.39 -0.11
CA THR A 65 -1.62 2.27 0.28
C THR A 65 -1.87 1.06 -0.63
N GLU A 66 -3.14 0.76 -0.95
CA GLU A 66 -3.51 -0.31 -1.88
C GLU A 66 -2.97 -0.04 -3.29
N GLY A 67 -2.98 1.22 -3.72
CA GLY A 67 -2.40 1.63 -5.00
C GLY A 67 -0.89 1.37 -5.06
N GLN A 68 -0.17 1.56 -3.95
CA GLN A 68 1.25 1.25 -3.89
C GLN A 68 1.52 -0.26 -3.87
N ILE A 69 0.79 -1.02 -3.05
CA ILE A 69 0.87 -2.49 -3.04
C ILE A 69 0.58 -3.04 -4.45
N ALA A 70 -0.48 -2.57 -5.09
CA ALA A 70 -0.84 -2.98 -6.44
C ALA A 70 0.28 -2.73 -7.44
N ARG A 71 0.94 -1.56 -7.38
CA ARG A 71 2.09 -1.25 -8.23
C ARG A 71 3.25 -2.20 -7.96
N TRP A 72 3.56 -2.51 -6.71
CA TRP A 72 4.65 -3.42 -6.35
C TRP A 72 4.38 -4.84 -6.84
N LEU A 73 3.17 -5.36 -6.64
CA LEU A 73 2.77 -6.69 -7.12
C LEU A 73 2.86 -6.78 -8.64
N LEU A 74 2.36 -5.76 -9.35
CA LEU A 74 2.45 -5.70 -10.80
C LEU A 74 3.92 -5.61 -11.25
N LEU A 75 4.74 -4.71 -10.67
CA LEU A 75 6.16 -4.61 -11.00
C LEU A 75 6.91 -5.93 -10.82
N LYS A 76 6.60 -6.69 -9.78
CA LYS A 76 7.16 -8.04 -9.56
C LYS A 76 6.75 -9.02 -10.66
N SER A 77 5.48 -9.00 -11.07
CA SER A 77 4.96 -9.85 -12.16
C SER A 77 5.46 -9.44 -13.57
N MET A 78 5.94 -8.21 -13.71
CA MET A 78 6.29 -7.59 -15.00
C MET A 78 7.71 -7.87 -15.48
N PHE A 79 8.56 -8.53 -14.68
CA PHE A 79 9.95 -8.81 -15.08
C PHE A 79 10.06 -9.51 -16.46
N ASP A 80 9.02 -10.24 -16.90
CA ASP A 80 9.00 -10.95 -18.18
C ASP A 80 8.01 -10.39 -19.23
N ARG A 81 7.28 -9.28 -18.96
CA ARG A 81 6.21 -8.79 -19.86
C ARG A 81 6.29 -7.31 -20.18
N LYS A 82 6.26 -6.97 -21.47
CA LYS A 82 6.07 -5.59 -21.95
C LYS A 82 4.60 -5.18 -21.84
N TYR A 83 4.23 -4.45 -20.81
CA TYR A 83 2.94 -3.78 -20.71
C TYR A 83 3.01 -2.36 -21.30
N SER A 84 1.92 -1.90 -21.91
CA SER A 84 1.77 -0.49 -22.23
C SER A 84 1.49 0.31 -20.96
N ASN A 85 1.91 1.58 -20.91
CA ASN A 85 1.65 2.45 -19.76
C ASN A 85 0.16 2.50 -19.40
N PHE A 86 -0.72 2.55 -20.39
CA PHE A 86 -2.18 2.54 -20.16
C PHE A 86 -2.64 1.24 -19.49
N SER A 87 -2.19 0.09 -19.99
CA SER A 87 -2.55 -1.21 -19.39
C SER A 87 -2.05 -1.35 -17.94
N PHE A 88 -0.86 -0.84 -17.64
CA PHE A 88 -0.32 -0.83 -16.28
C PHE A 88 -1.15 0.01 -15.31
N GLN A 89 -1.61 1.19 -15.75
CA GLN A 89 -2.48 2.05 -14.92
C GLN A 89 -3.84 1.39 -14.67
N VAL A 90 -4.46 0.82 -15.70
CA VAL A 90 -5.75 0.12 -15.56
C VAL A 90 -5.62 -1.07 -14.62
N GLN A 91 -4.58 -1.90 -14.78
CA GLN A 91 -4.34 -3.03 -13.88
C GLN A 91 -4.05 -2.59 -12.45
N THR A 92 -3.29 -1.50 -12.27
CA THR A 92 -3.02 -0.92 -10.95
C THR A 92 -4.33 -0.50 -10.28
N LEU A 93 -5.23 0.17 -11.00
CA LEU A 93 -6.53 0.60 -10.47
C LEU A 93 -7.42 -0.59 -10.11
N VAL A 94 -7.52 -1.58 -11.00
CA VAL A 94 -8.34 -2.78 -10.75
C VAL A 94 -7.81 -3.55 -9.55
N LEU A 95 -6.49 -3.71 -9.43
CA LEU A 95 -5.86 -4.42 -8.33
C LEU A 95 -5.96 -3.65 -7.00
N SER A 96 -5.78 -2.32 -7.03
CA SER A 96 -5.99 -1.43 -5.87
C SER A 96 -7.42 -1.53 -5.35
N TRP A 97 -8.41 -1.52 -6.25
CA TRP A 97 -9.82 -1.69 -5.89
C TRP A 97 -10.13 -3.07 -5.31
N TYR A 98 -9.55 -4.13 -5.91
CA TYR A 98 -9.65 -5.48 -5.37
C TYR A 98 -9.11 -5.56 -3.94
N LEU A 99 -7.91 -5.02 -3.68
CA LEU A 99 -7.31 -5.02 -2.35
C LEU A 99 -8.19 -4.31 -1.32
N LYS A 100 -8.76 -3.16 -1.69
CA LYS A 100 -9.68 -2.38 -0.84
C LYS A 100 -10.97 -3.12 -0.47
N ILE A 101 -11.46 -4.00 -1.36
CA ILE A 101 -12.69 -4.78 -1.10
C ILE A 101 -12.37 -6.03 -0.30
N GLN A 102 -11.27 -6.69 -0.62
CA GLN A 102 -10.96 -8.01 -0.09
C GLN A 102 -10.33 -7.97 1.31
N TYR A 103 -9.57 -6.92 1.63
CA TYR A 103 -8.80 -6.83 2.86
C TYR A 103 -9.28 -5.65 3.71
N SER A 104 -9.28 -5.85 5.03
CA SER A 104 -9.44 -4.77 5.99
C SER A 104 -8.26 -3.80 5.94
N GLU A 105 -8.45 -2.60 6.45
CA GLU A 105 -7.40 -1.58 6.53
C GLU A 105 -6.15 -2.08 7.26
N ALA A 106 -6.32 -2.78 8.39
CA ALA A 106 -5.21 -3.37 9.14
C ALA A 106 -4.43 -4.41 8.32
N GLU A 107 -5.12 -5.22 7.53
CA GLU A 107 -4.50 -6.20 6.63
C GLU A 107 -3.77 -5.50 5.47
N VAL A 108 -4.33 -4.41 4.93
CA VAL A 108 -3.66 -3.58 3.91
C VAL A 108 -2.34 -3.02 4.45
N PHE A 109 -2.32 -2.46 5.66
CA PHE A 109 -1.09 -2.00 6.29
C PHE A 109 -0.11 -3.14 6.58
N THR A 110 -0.61 -4.29 7.01
CA THR A 110 0.20 -5.49 7.22
C THR A 110 0.89 -5.93 5.93
N LEU A 111 0.14 -5.95 4.82
CA LEU A 111 0.67 -6.24 3.50
C LEU A 111 1.69 -5.18 3.07
N TYR A 112 1.38 -3.89 3.26
CA TYR A 112 2.26 -2.80 2.88
C TYR A 112 3.62 -2.88 3.59
N ALA A 113 3.62 -3.14 4.90
CA ALA A 113 4.83 -3.30 5.69
C ALA A 113 5.58 -4.60 5.34
N SER A 114 4.86 -5.71 5.18
CA SER A 114 5.48 -7.03 4.95
C SER A 114 6.05 -7.18 3.54
N LEU A 115 5.40 -6.57 2.54
CA LEU A 115 5.84 -6.62 1.14
C LEU A 115 6.91 -5.59 0.80
N PHE A 116 7.17 -4.62 1.69
CA PHE A 116 8.24 -3.66 1.48
C PHE A 116 9.56 -4.38 1.26
N SER A 117 10.31 -3.96 0.24
CA SER A 117 11.62 -4.53 -0.05
C SER A 117 12.59 -3.49 -0.55
N HIS A 118 13.82 -3.50 -0.04
CA HIS A 118 14.91 -2.66 -0.50
C HIS A 118 16.26 -3.35 -0.30
N ASN A 119 17.06 -3.49 -1.37
CA ASN A 119 18.39 -4.13 -1.35
C ASN A 119 18.42 -5.45 -0.57
N ASP A 120 17.63 -6.43 -1.01
CA ASP A 120 17.48 -7.77 -0.41
C ASP A 120 16.85 -7.83 0.99
N ILE A 121 16.61 -6.68 1.63
CA ILE A 121 15.88 -6.60 2.88
C ILE A 121 14.38 -6.61 2.58
N VAL A 122 13.66 -7.56 3.17
CA VAL A 122 12.20 -7.71 3.02
C VAL A 122 11.52 -7.50 4.36
N GLY A 123 10.42 -6.76 4.36
CA GLY A 123 9.67 -6.39 5.54
C GLY A 123 10.19 -5.09 6.18
N LEU A 124 9.25 -4.27 6.62
CA LEU A 124 9.52 -2.97 7.22
C LEU A 124 10.34 -3.08 8.51
N ASN A 125 10.05 -4.08 9.35
CA ASN A 125 10.80 -4.33 10.57
C ASN A 125 12.28 -4.63 10.32
N ASN A 126 12.57 -5.52 9.35
CA ASN A 126 13.95 -5.82 8.97
C ASN A 126 14.67 -4.59 8.40
N PHE A 127 13.96 -3.75 7.64
CA PHE A 127 14.51 -2.50 7.15
C PHE A 127 14.80 -1.51 8.29
N SER A 128 13.89 -1.39 9.26
CA SER A 128 14.09 -0.59 10.48
C SER A 128 15.31 -1.07 11.27
N LEU A 129 15.46 -2.38 11.47
CA LEU A 129 16.62 -2.96 12.15
C LEU A 129 17.93 -2.70 11.39
N SER A 130 17.90 -2.70 10.05
CA SER A 130 19.06 -2.35 9.25
C SER A 130 19.46 -0.88 9.41
N GLN A 131 18.49 0.02 9.29
CA GLN A 131 18.68 1.47 9.23
C GLN A 131 18.90 2.12 10.60
N PHE A 132 18.10 1.75 11.61
CA PHE A 132 18.05 2.40 12.92
C PHE A 132 18.55 1.51 14.07
N LYS A 133 18.86 0.23 13.79
CA LYS A 133 19.23 -0.78 14.82
C LYS A 133 18.14 -0.99 15.88
N LYS A 134 16.88 -0.74 15.51
CA LYS A 134 15.71 -0.84 16.39
C LYS A 134 14.54 -1.49 15.66
N PRO A 135 13.70 -2.29 16.34
CA PRO A 135 12.42 -2.73 15.79
C PRO A 135 11.48 -1.54 15.62
N VAL A 136 10.48 -1.69 14.75
CA VAL A 136 9.53 -0.62 14.39
C VAL A 136 8.81 -0.08 15.63
N SER A 137 8.42 -0.95 16.57
CA SER A 137 7.78 -0.58 17.83
C SER A 137 8.63 0.30 18.76
N GLN A 138 9.94 0.40 18.55
CA GLN A 138 10.87 1.14 19.40
C GLN A 138 11.42 2.40 18.73
N LEU A 139 10.91 2.76 17.55
CA LEU A 139 11.31 3.98 16.88
C LEU A 139 10.73 5.21 17.60
N SER A 140 11.53 6.27 17.65
CA SER A 140 11.03 7.59 17.99
C SER A 140 10.11 8.13 16.89
N ASP A 141 9.30 9.16 17.19
CA ASP A 141 8.45 9.83 16.19
C ASP A 141 9.26 10.29 14.96
N VAL A 142 10.48 10.81 15.19
CA VAL A 142 11.38 11.27 14.11
C VAL A 142 11.86 10.10 13.24
N GLU A 143 12.29 9.00 13.87
CA GLU A 143 12.73 7.80 13.15
C GLU A 143 11.56 7.15 12.40
N THR A 144 10.36 7.19 12.97
CA THR A 144 9.13 6.66 12.36
C THR A 144 8.71 7.49 11.14
N ALA A 145 8.76 8.82 11.24
CA ALA A 145 8.52 9.70 10.12
C ALA A 145 9.55 9.47 8.99
N GLU A 146 10.82 9.28 9.34
CA GLU A 146 11.88 8.99 8.36
C GLU A 146 11.66 7.62 7.69
N LEU A 147 11.30 6.60 8.47
CA LEU A 147 10.92 5.29 7.96
C LEU A 147 9.73 5.36 6.98
N ALA A 148 8.69 6.12 7.32
CA ALA A 148 7.52 6.31 6.47
C ALA A 148 7.87 6.99 5.13
N VAL A 149 8.82 7.93 5.13
CA VAL A 149 9.34 8.54 3.90
C VAL A 149 10.08 7.51 3.04
N TYR A 150 10.93 6.67 3.64
CA TYR A 150 11.60 5.61 2.90
C TYR A 150 10.61 4.61 2.31
N LEU A 151 9.57 4.25 3.05
CA LEU A 151 8.56 3.31 2.61
C LEU A 151 7.85 3.76 1.32
N LYS A 152 7.60 5.07 1.18
CA LYS A 152 7.01 5.66 -0.04
C LYS A 152 7.88 5.45 -1.29
N SER A 153 9.19 5.67 -1.17
CA SER A 153 10.11 5.51 -2.30
C SER A 153 11.58 5.44 -1.83
N PRO A 154 12.08 4.26 -1.45
CA PRO A 154 13.37 4.17 -0.76
C PRO A 154 14.51 4.60 -1.69
N ASN A 155 14.49 4.13 -2.94
CA ASN A 155 15.50 4.46 -3.95
C ASN A 155 15.60 5.95 -4.26
N TYR A 156 14.49 6.67 -4.15
CA TYR A 156 14.45 8.11 -4.41
C TYR A 156 14.95 8.90 -3.20
N PHE A 157 14.40 8.63 -2.02
CA PHE A 157 14.71 9.43 -0.82
C PHE A 157 16.12 9.16 -0.27
N ILE A 158 16.68 7.96 -0.47
CA ILE A 158 18.09 7.68 -0.18
C ILE A 158 19.02 8.56 -1.02
N LYS A 159 18.70 8.79 -2.30
CA LYS A 159 19.51 9.63 -3.21
C LYS A 159 19.27 11.12 -3.04
N HIS A 160 18.16 11.51 -2.42
CA HIS A 160 17.72 12.90 -2.29
C HIS A 160 17.49 13.29 -0.83
N SER A 161 18.55 13.23 -0.01
CA SER A 161 18.50 13.48 1.44
C SER A 161 17.80 14.79 1.83
N LYS A 162 18.02 15.89 1.10
CA LYS A 162 17.31 17.16 1.36
C LYS A 162 15.79 17.04 1.19
N ARG A 163 15.33 16.30 0.16
CA ARG A 163 13.90 16.06 -0.05
C ARG A 163 13.32 15.12 1.00
N MET A 164 14.11 14.14 1.44
CA MET A 164 13.74 13.25 2.54
C MET A 164 13.50 14.05 3.83
N VAL A 165 14.47 14.88 4.23
CA VAL A 165 14.38 15.72 5.43
C VAL A 165 13.17 16.64 5.38
N ASN A 166 12.95 17.33 4.25
CA ASN A 166 11.80 18.22 4.10
C ASN A 166 10.46 17.49 4.26
N LEU A 167 10.33 16.29 3.68
CA LEU A 167 9.10 15.52 3.78
C LEU A 167 8.91 14.96 5.20
N ARG A 168 9.97 14.45 5.83
CA ARG A 168 9.96 14.00 7.23
C ARG A 168 9.50 15.12 8.17
N ASP A 169 10.09 16.32 8.04
CA ASP A 169 9.76 17.46 8.89
C ASP A 169 8.33 17.94 8.66
N HIS A 170 7.85 17.89 7.41
CA HIS A 170 6.45 18.17 7.09
C HIS A 170 5.48 17.16 7.74
N ILE A 171 5.78 15.87 7.67
CA ILE A 171 4.97 14.82 8.29
C ILE A 171 4.93 15.01 9.81
N LEU A 172 6.07 15.27 10.44
CA LEU A 172 6.15 15.50 11.89
C LEU A 172 5.32 16.70 12.33
N ASP A 173 5.35 17.80 11.57
CA ASP A 173 4.54 18.98 11.85
C ASP A 173 3.03 18.66 11.77
N GLN A 174 2.60 17.92 10.74
CA GLN A 174 1.20 17.49 10.60
C GLN A 174 0.76 16.55 11.72
N TYR A 175 1.58 15.54 12.06
CA TYR A 175 1.29 14.60 13.13
C TYR A 175 1.12 15.31 14.48
N ASN A 176 2.04 16.24 14.81
CA ASN A 176 1.96 17.01 16.05
C ASN A 176 0.71 17.91 16.09
N LYS A 177 0.35 18.54 14.96
CA LYS A 177 -0.88 19.34 14.85
C LYS A 177 -2.13 18.50 15.11
N ASN A 178 -2.24 17.33 14.49
CA ASN A 178 -3.37 16.42 14.68
C ASN A 178 -3.49 15.96 16.13
N LYS A 179 -2.37 15.54 16.74
CA LYS A 179 -2.31 15.11 18.15
C LYS A 179 -2.75 16.21 19.12
N LEU A 180 -2.39 17.46 18.86
CA LEU A 180 -2.83 18.61 19.68
C LEU A 180 -4.33 18.84 19.56
N GLN A 181 -4.89 18.73 18.35
CA GLN A 181 -6.33 18.89 18.12
C GLN A 181 -7.14 17.80 18.83
N ASP A 182 -6.70 16.53 18.77
CA ASP A 182 -7.36 15.42 19.45
C ASP A 182 -7.35 15.57 20.98
N THR A 183 -6.28 16.18 21.51
CA THR A 183 -6.16 16.47 22.95
C THR A 183 -7.14 17.57 23.36
N GLN A 184 -7.32 18.59 22.51
CA GLN A 184 -8.25 19.69 22.76
C GLN A 184 -9.73 19.28 22.64
N GLN A 185 -10.06 18.32 21.79
CA GLN A 185 -11.43 17.82 21.66
C GLN A 185 -11.89 16.91 22.81
N LYS A 186 -10.95 16.40 23.62
CA LYS A 186 -11.23 15.53 24.78
C LYS A 186 -11.32 16.28 26.11
N LEU A 187 -11.07 17.58 26.11
CA LEU A 187 -11.20 18.49 27.26
C LEU A 187 -12.53 19.26 27.19
#